data_AF-A0A657LSY3-F1
#
_entry.id   AF-A0A657LSY3-F1
#
_cell.length_a   1.000
_cell.length_b   1.000
_cell.length_c   1.000
_cell.angle_alpha   90.00
_cell.angle_beta   90.00
_cell.angle_gamma   90.00
#
_symmetry.space_group_name_H-M   'P 1'
#
loop_
_entity.id
_entity.type
_entity.pdbx_description
1 polymer ?
#
loop_
_entity_poly.entity_id
_entity_poly.type
_entity_poly.pdbx_seq_one_letter_code
_entity_poly.pdbx_strand_id
1 'polypeptide(L)'
;SLPFVIYGMMANASIGALFMAGILPGIVMTALLMLTVFIFARRHGWGSDTPFELRRLAGASLEVVIVLCFPAAIYLLIMAGLSVNIAVLIGLAVLVAVDWYFNFHAVMALMTPVLLIGGMTMGWFTPTEAAVAAVIWSLFLGLVRYRTMTFRALAKASFDTIETTASVLFIVTAASIFAWLLTVSQAAQLFSDFMFALTDNWWTFLILVNILLLIIGAFLDTIAAISILVPILMPVAARYGIDPVHLGVIITLNLMIGLLTPPIGMVLFVLSRISKMSVERTTMAILPWMIPLFVALLLITFIPALTLWLPTQLGLIR
;
A
#
# COMPACT_ATOMS: atom_id res chain seq x y z
N SER A 1 2.65 -1.72 -1.16
CA SER A 1 2.91 -0.28 -0.97
C SER A 1 4.34 -0.13 -0.47
N LEU A 2 5.22 0.58 -1.19
CA LEU A 2 6.60 0.86 -0.74
C LEU A 2 6.64 1.50 0.67
N PRO A 3 5.76 2.47 1.01
CA PRO A 3 5.63 3.00 2.36
C PRO A 3 5.51 1.96 3.48
N PHE A 4 4.74 0.88 3.29
CA PHE A 4 4.62 -0.18 4.31
C PHE A 4 5.93 -0.94 4.54
N VAL A 5 6.73 -1.14 3.49
CA VAL A 5 8.03 -1.80 3.62
C VAL A 5 8.99 -0.90 4.41
N ILE A 6 9.07 0.39 4.06
CA ILE A 6 9.92 1.35 4.78
C ILE A 6 9.48 1.49 6.24
N TYR A 7 8.18 1.67 6.48
CA TYR A 7 7.63 1.73 7.83
C TYR A 7 7.95 0.47 8.63
N GLY A 8 7.69 -0.72 8.06
CA GLY A 8 7.95 -1.99 8.74
C GLY A 8 9.41 -2.17 9.12
N MET A 9 10.35 -1.73 8.27
CA MET A 9 11.78 -1.73 8.59
C MET A 9 12.12 -0.74 9.72
N MET A 10 11.57 0.49 9.70
CA MET A 10 11.86 1.52 10.72
C MET A 10 11.23 1.20 12.08
N ALA A 11 10.01 0.67 12.07
CA ALA A 11 9.26 0.32 13.28
C ALA A 11 9.53 -1.11 13.77
N ASN A 12 10.36 -1.87 13.07
CA ASN A 12 10.60 -3.30 13.33
C ASN A 12 9.29 -4.12 13.38
N ALA A 13 8.32 -3.74 12.54
CA ALA A 13 6.99 -4.34 12.47
C ALA A 13 6.90 -5.34 11.31
N SER A 14 6.02 -6.35 11.45
CA SER A 14 5.82 -7.35 10.40
C SER A 14 5.25 -6.72 9.13
N ILE A 15 6.05 -6.74 8.06
CA ILE A 15 5.64 -6.22 6.75
C ILE A 15 4.48 -7.04 6.18
N GLY A 16 4.50 -8.36 6.34
CA GLY A 16 3.37 -9.23 5.97
C GLY A 16 2.09 -8.82 6.68
N ALA A 17 2.16 -8.52 7.98
CA ALA A 17 1.00 -8.04 8.75
C ALA A 17 0.51 -6.68 8.25
N LEU A 18 1.40 -5.75 7.90
CA LEU A 18 1.05 -4.44 7.32
C LEU A 18 0.33 -4.57 5.97
N PHE A 19 0.79 -5.47 5.10
CA PHE A 19 0.10 -5.74 3.83
C PHE A 19 -1.30 -6.34 4.06
N MET A 20 -1.44 -7.31 4.98
CA MET A 20 -2.76 -7.86 5.33
C MET A 20 -3.66 -6.80 5.98
N ALA A 21 -3.11 -5.97 6.86
CA ALA A 21 -3.83 -4.87 7.50
C ALA A 21 -4.33 -3.83 6.49
N GLY A 22 -3.69 -3.70 5.33
CA GLY A 22 -4.10 -2.79 4.27
C GLY A 22 -5.28 -3.28 3.40
N ILE A 23 -5.64 -4.56 3.44
CA ILE A 23 -6.69 -5.12 2.56
C ILE A 23 -8.07 -4.54 2.91
N LEU A 24 -8.49 -4.67 4.17
CA LEU A 24 -9.81 -4.22 4.61
C LEU A 24 -9.97 -2.69 4.52
N PRO A 25 -8.98 -1.86 4.94
CA PRO A 25 -8.95 -0.43 4.65
C PRO A 25 -9.05 -0.11 3.15
N GLY A 26 -8.37 -0.89 2.30
CA GLY A 26 -8.45 -0.78 0.86
C GLY A 26 -9.88 -0.98 0.35
N ILE A 27 -10.58 -2.02 0.82
CA ILE A 27 -11.98 -2.28 0.48
C ILE A 27 -12.88 -1.11 0.91
N VAL A 28 -12.69 -0.59 2.12
CA VAL A 28 -13.43 0.58 2.62
C VAL A 28 -13.21 1.79 1.72
N MET A 29 -11.95 2.09 1.37
CA MET A 29 -11.61 3.19 0.45
C MET A 29 -12.24 2.99 -0.93
N THR A 30 -12.17 1.77 -1.49
CA THR A 30 -12.77 1.45 -2.78
C THR A 30 -14.28 1.68 -2.75
N ALA A 31 -14.98 1.21 -1.71
CA ALA A 31 -16.42 1.42 -1.58
C ALA A 31 -16.79 2.90 -1.48
N LEU A 32 -16.04 3.69 -0.69
CA LEU A 32 -16.26 5.13 -0.55
C LEU A 32 -16.01 5.90 -1.86
N LEU A 33 -14.96 5.54 -2.59
CA LEU A 33 -14.67 6.12 -3.89
C LEU A 33 -15.72 5.73 -4.93
N MET A 34 -16.13 4.46 -5.01
CA MET A 34 -17.21 4.01 -5.90
C MET A 34 -18.52 4.76 -5.62
N LEU A 35 -18.88 4.94 -4.35
CA LEU A 35 -20.05 5.71 -3.94
C LEU A 35 -19.93 7.18 -4.39
N THR A 36 -18.75 7.78 -4.23
CA THR A 36 -18.48 9.16 -4.64
C THR A 36 -18.62 9.32 -6.16
N VAL A 37 -18.03 8.42 -6.95
CA VAL A 37 -18.17 8.38 -8.41
C VAL A 37 -19.65 8.28 -8.80
N PHE A 38 -20.39 7.37 -8.18
CA PHE A 38 -21.82 7.16 -8.46
C PHE A 38 -22.66 8.41 -8.19
N ILE A 39 -22.42 9.09 -7.06
CA ILE A 39 -23.10 10.34 -6.71
C ILE A 39 -22.78 11.43 -7.74
N PHE A 40 -21.50 11.60 -8.09
CA PHE A 40 -21.07 12.61 -9.06
C PHE A 40 -21.63 12.36 -10.46
N ALA A 41 -21.59 11.12 -10.93
CA ALA A 41 -22.12 10.73 -12.23
C ALA A 41 -23.63 11.01 -12.32
N ARG A 42 -24.39 10.65 -11.28
CA ARG A 42 -25.84 10.96 -11.23
C ARG A 42 -26.13 12.46 -11.18
N ARG A 43 -25.35 13.23 -10.42
CA ARG A 43 -25.55 14.69 -10.30
C ARG A 43 -25.23 15.45 -11.58
N HIS A 44 -24.21 15.03 -12.32
CA HIS A 44 -23.77 15.72 -13.54
C HIS A 44 -24.38 15.11 -14.82
N GLY A 45 -25.22 14.09 -14.69
CA GLY A 45 -25.82 13.41 -15.84
C GLY A 45 -24.79 12.73 -16.73
N TRP A 46 -23.66 12.27 -16.17
CA TRP A 46 -22.67 11.53 -16.94
C TRP A 46 -23.27 10.19 -17.36
N GLY A 47 -23.40 9.99 -18.67
CA GLY A 47 -23.88 8.75 -19.27
C GLY A 47 -22.87 7.62 -19.10
N SER A 48 -23.31 6.39 -19.37
CA SER A 48 -22.41 5.24 -19.44
C SER A 48 -21.69 5.23 -20.79
N ASP A 49 -20.36 5.28 -20.80
CA ASP A 49 -19.57 5.14 -22.04
C ASP A 49 -19.77 3.77 -22.71
N THR A 50 -20.10 2.74 -21.93
CA THR A 50 -20.42 1.38 -22.41
C THR A 50 -21.61 0.82 -21.64
N PRO A 51 -22.51 0.05 -22.28
CA PRO A 51 -23.62 -0.59 -21.58
C PRO A 51 -23.09 -1.60 -20.56
N PHE A 52 -23.77 -1.74 -19.43
CA PHE A 52 -23.40 -2.71 -18.41
C PHE A 52 -23.60 -4.14 -18.92
N GLU A 53 -22.50 -4.88 -19.05
CA GLU A 53 -22.51 -6.28 -19.49
C GLU A 53 -22.23 -7.22 -18.31
N LEU A 54 -23.27 -7.91 -17.85
CA LEU A 54 -23.15 -8.87 -16.75
C LEU A 54 -22.15 -10.00 -17.05
N ARG A 55 -22.02 -10.41 -18.32
CA ARG A 55 -21.05 -11.43 -18.75
C ARG A 55 -19.60 -10.98 -18.52
N ARG A 56 -19.30 -9.71 -18.80
CA ARG A 56 -17.96 -9.14 -18.61
C ARG A 56 -17.64 -9.01 -17.13
N LEU A 57 -18.60 -8.59 -16.31
CA LEU A 57 -18.46 -8.57 -14.86
C LEU A 57 -18.22 -10.00 -14.31
N ALA A 58 -19.03 -10.97 -14.73
CA ALA A 58 -18.88 -12.36 -14.30
C ALA A 58 -17.53 -12.95 -14.70
N GLY A 59 -17.04 -12.66 -15.93
CA GLY A 59 -15.72 -13.08 -16.38
C GLY A 59 -14.60 -12.50 -15.51
N ALA A 60 -14.62 -11.19 -15.24
CA ALA A 60 -13.64 -10.54 -14.37
C ALA A 60 -13.72 -11.06 -12.92
N SER A 61 -14.92 -11.27 -12.38
CA SER A 61 -15.11 -11.86 -11.05
C SER A 61 -14.58 -13.29 -10.97
N LEU A 62 -14.76 -14.09 -12.03
CA LEU A 62 -14.25 -15.46 -12.11
C LEU A 62 -12.72 -15.49 -12.07
N GLU A 63 -12.05 -14.58 -12.80
CA GLU A 63 -10.59 -14.47 -12.75
C GLU A 63 -10.08 -14.12 -11.34
N VAL A 64 -10.76 -13.23 -10.62
CA VAL A 64 -10.43 -12.93 -9.22
C VAL A 64 -10.63 -14.16 -8.33
N VAL A 65 -11.72 -14.90 -8.51
CA VAL A 65 -11.99 -16.13 -7.76
C VAL A 65 -10.92 -17.19 -8.01
N ILE A 66 -10.46 -17.37 -9.25
CA ILE A 66 -9.35 -18.30 -9.58
C ILE A 66 -8.10 -17.97 -8.75
N VAL A 67 -7.75 -16.68 -8.68
CA VAL A 67 -6.58 -16.22 -7.91
C VAL A 67 -6.77 -16.44 -6.41
N LEU A 68 -7.96 -16.19 -5.88
CA LEU A 68 -8.28 -16.44 -4.47
C LEU A 68 -8.37 -17.95 -4.13
N CYS A 69 -8.71 -18.79 -5.09
CA CYS A 69 -8.68 -20.25 -4.93
C CYS A 69 -7.26 -20.81 -4.87
N PHE A 70 -6.25 -20.08 -5.34
CA PHE A 70 -4.87 -20.57 -5.36
C PHE A 70 -4.31 -20.88 -3.95
N PRO A 71 -4.39 -19.99 -2.95
CA PRO A 71 -4.02 -20.32 -1.57
C PRO A 71 -4.79 -21.51 -1.00
N ALA A 72 -6.09 -21.63 -1.29
CA ALA A 72 -6.92 -22.75 -0.85
C ALA A 72 -6.49 -24.07 -1.49
N ALA A 73 -6.15 -24.06 -2.79
CA ALA A 73 -5.63 -25.22 -3.49
C ALA A 73 -4.30 -25.69 -2.91
N ILE A 74 -3.39 -24.76 -2.57
CA ILE A 74 -2.13 -25.10 -1.89
C ILE A 74 -2.41 -25.72 -0.52
N TYR A 75 -3.33 -25.15 0.26
CA TYR A 75 -3.69 -25.69 1.56
C TYR A 75 -4.23 -27.12 1.46
N LEU A 76 -5.10 -27.40 0.47
CA LEU A 76 -5.60 -28.75 0.19
C LEU A 76 -4.48 -29.73 -0.21
N LEU A 77 -3.52 -29.30 -1.02
CA LEU A 77 -2.36 -30.13 -1.38
C LEU A 77 -1.48 -30.44 -0.16
N ILE A 78 -1.31 -29.47 0.75
CA ILE A 78 -0.59 -29.68 2.01
C ILE A 78 -1.35 -30.68 2.89
N MET A 79 -2.68 -30.55 3.00
CA MET A 79 -3.51 -31.53 3.71
C MET A 79 -3.43 -32.94 3.10
N ALA A 80 -3.21 -33.04 1.79
CA ALA A 80 -2.98 -34.31 1.09
C ALA A 80 -1.57 -34.89 1.32
N GLY A 81 -0.73 -34.24 2.15
CA GLY A 81 0.59 -34.73 2.56
C GLY A 81 1.77 -34.21 1.73
N LEU A 82 1.55 -33.26 0.81
CA LEU A 82 2.63 -32.64 0.06
C LEU A 82 3.37 -31.60 0.92
N SER A 83 4.68 -31.45 0.67
CA SER A 83 5.43 -30.34 1.25
C SER A 83 4.97 -29.01 0.64
N VAL A 84 5.06 -27.93 1.42
CA VAL A 84 4.64 -26.58 1.00
C VAL A 84 5.28 -26.18 -0.33
N ASN A 85 6.58 -26.43 -0.50
CA ASN A 85 7.33 -26.08 -1.69
C ASN A 85 6.80 -26.81 -2.94
N ILE A 86 6.53 -28.11 -2.82
CA ILE A 86 6.01 -28.90 -3.93
C ILE A 86 4.56 -28.50 -4.23
N ALA A 87 3.74 -28.29 -3.21
CA ALA A 87 2.34 -27.87 -3.37
C ALA A 87 2.22 -26.54 -4.14
N VAL A 88 3.04 -25.54 -3.80
CA VAL A 88 3.07 -24.25 -4.49
C VAL A 88 3.63 -24.37 -5.90
N LEU A 89 4.69 -25.15 -6.13
CA LEU A 89 5.25 -25.39 -7.47
C LEU A 89 4.21 -26.05 -8.40
N ILE A 90 3.52 -27.08 -7.90
CA ILE A 90 2.43 -27.73 -8.64
C ILE A 90 1.31 -26.73 -8.89
N GLY A 91 0.87 -26.00 -7.86
CA GLY A 91 -0.20 -25.00 -8.00
C GLY A 91 0.13 -23.94 -9.05
N LEU A 92 1.38 -23.43 -9.05
CA LEU A 92 1.86 -22.46 -10.03
C LEU A 92 1.91 -23.06 -11.43
N ALA A 93 2.48 -24.25 -11.59
CA ALA A 93 2.58 -24.91 -12.89
C ALA A 93 1.19 -25.18 -13.49
N VAL A 94 0.24 -25.63 -12.66
CA VAL A 94 -1.15 -25.83 -13.07
C VAL A 94 -1.79 -24.50 -13.45
N LEU A 95 -1.67 -23.45 -12.62
CA LEU A 95 -2.23 -22.14 -12.93
C LEU A 95 -1.66 -21.56 -14.23
N VAL A 96 -0.36 -21.74 -14.47
CA VAL A 96 0.30 -21.35 -15.73
C VAL A 96 -0.21 -22.14 -16.92
N ALA A 97 -0.37 -23.46 -16.79
CA ALA A 97 -0.91 -24.29 -17.87
C ALA A 97 -2.38 -23.92 -18.20
N VAL A 98 -3.20 -23.71 -17.17
CA VAL A 98 -4.60 -23.33 -17.30
C VAL A 98 -4.70 -21.95 -17.95
N ASP A 99 -3.93 -20.96 -17.51
CA ASP A 99 -3.91 -19.64 -18.13
C ASP A 99 -3.45 -19.66 -19.59
N TRP A 100 -2.52 -20.55 -19.95
CA TRP A 100 -2.08 -20.72 -21.33
C TRP A 100 -3.17 -21.30 -22.23
N TYR A 101 -4.00 -22.19 -21.67
CA TYR A 101 -5.12 -22.80 -22.38
C TYR A 101 -6.31 -21.84 -22.51
N PHE A 102 -6.70 -21.18 -21.42
CA PHE A 102 -7.90 -20.33 -21.36
C PHE A 102 -7.65 -18.86 -21.70
N ASN A 103 -6.39 -18.41 -21.76
CA ASN A 103 -6.00 -17.03 -22.05
C ASN A 103 -6.73 -15.98 -21.19
N PHE A 104 -6.67 -16.14 -19.87
CA PHE A 104 -7.22 -15.14 -18.96
C PHE A 104 -6.52 -13.79 -19.11
N HIS A 105 -7.25 -12.71 -18.82
CA HIS A 105 -6.73 -11.37 -19.02
C HIS A 105 -5.87 -10.88 -17.84
N ALA A 106 -6.29 -11.15 -16.61
CA ALA A 106 -5.74 -10.55 -15.40
C ALA A 106 -5.23 -11.56 -14.35
N VAL A 107 -5.57 -12.85 -14.44
CA VAL A 107 -5.18 -13.90 -13.45
C VAL A 107 -3.68 -13.83 -13.12
N MET A 108 -2.83 -13.83 -14.15
CA MET A 108 -1.37 -13.78 -13.98
C MET A 108 -0.84 -12.51 -13.34
N ALA A 109 -1.42 -11.36 -13.68
CA ALA A 109 -1.05 -10.09 -13.08
C ALA A 109 -1.46 -10.04 -11.60
N LEU A 110 -2.67 -10.53 -11.30
CA LEU A 110 -3.24 -10.62 -9.94
C LEU A 110 -2.54 -11.64 -9.05
N MET A 111 -1.77 -12.58 -9.60
CA MET A 111 -0.90 -13.47 -8.83
C MET A 111 0.27 -12.76 -8.17
N THR A 112 0.67 -11.57 -8.64
CA THR A 112 1.85 -10.87 -8.12
C THR A 112 1.73 -10.58 -6.61
N PRO A 113 0.66 -9.96 -6.09
CA PRO A 113 0.50 -9.77 -4.64
C PRO A 113 0.38 -11.08 -3.87
N VAL A 114 -0.25 -12.12 -4.45
CA VAL A 114 -0.41 -13.43 -3.81
C VAL A 114 0.95 -14.10 -3.61
N LEU A 115 1.82 -14.06 -4.62
CA LEU A 115 3.17 -14.63 -4.54
C LEU A 115 4.05 -13.86 -3.56
N LEU A 116 3.92 -12.53 -3.51
CA LEU A 116 4.69 -11.70 -2.59
C LEU A 116 4.27 -11.93 -1.14
N ILE A 117 2.99 -11.75 -0.84
CA ILE A 117 2.48 -11.88 0.52
C ILE A 117 2.56 -13.36 0.96
N GLY A 118 2.22 -14.30 0.08
CA GLY A 118 2.36 -15.73 0.32
C GLY A 118 3.80 -16.15 0.60
N GLY A 119 4.75 -15.74 -0.25
CA GLY A 119 6.16 -16.05 -0.06
C GLY A 119 6.73 -15.45 1.23
N MET A 120 6.34 -14.23 1.59
CA MET A 120 6.77 -13.59 2.84
C MET A 120 6.15 -14.25 4.08
N THR A 121 4.86 -14.61 4.04
CA THR A 121 4.17 -15.26 5.17
C THR A 121 4.63 -16.70 5.38
N MET A 122 5.02 -17.40 4.31
CA MET A 122 5.61 -18.75 4.38
C MET A 122 7.11 -18.74 4.73
N GLY A 123 7.73 -17.56 4.83
CA GLY A 123 9.15 -17.41 5.18
C GLY A 123 10.12 -17.74 4.04
N TRP A 124 9.64 -17.81 2.80
CA TRP A 124 10.49 -18.05 1.63
C TRP A 124 11.34 -16.85 1.27
N PHE A 125 10.78 -15.65 1.46
CA PHE A 125 11.41 -14.40 1.08
C PHE A 125 11.34 -13.38 2.21
N THR A 126 12.46 -12.73 2.46
CA THR A 126 12.49 -11.42 3.11
C THR A 126 11.87 -10.35 2.19
N PRO A 127 11.51 -9.16 2.69
CA PRO A 127 10.91 -8.11 1.86
C PRO A 127 11.75 -7.70 0.64
N THR A 128 13.08 -7.72 0.78
CA THR A 128 14.02 -7.41 -0.31
C THR A 128 14.07 -8.52 -1.35
N GLU A 129 14.05 -9.80 -0.93
CA GLU A 129 13.96 -10.95 -1.83
C GLU A 129 12.60 -11.04 -2.52
N ALA A 130 11.53 -10.67 -1.82
CA ALA A 130 10.18 -10.60 -2.39
C ALA A 130 10.14 -9.60 -3.55
N ALA A 131 10.80 -8.44 -3.43
CA ALA A 131 10.93 -7.49 -4.53
C ALA A 131 11.63 -8.10 -5.76
N VAL A 132 12.69 -8.90 -5.57
CA VAL A 132 13.37 -9.62 -6.65
C VAL A 132 12.42 -10.65 -7.29
N ALA A 133 11.67 -11.40 -6.48
CA ALA A 133 10.68 -12.35 -6.98
C ALA A 133 9.58 -11.66 -7.82
N ALA A 134 9.10 -10.48 -7.39
CA ALA A 134 8.15 -9.68 -8.17
C ALA A 134 8.73 -9.24 -9.52
N VAL A 135 10.00 -8.83 -9.55
CA VAL A 135 10.68 -8.43 -10.79
C VAL A 135 10.81 -9.63 -11.72
N ILE A 136 11.24 -10.79 -11.22
CA ILE A 136 11.32 -12.03 -12.01
C ILE A 136 9.94 -12.40 -12.58
N TRP A 137 8.89 -12.33 -11.77
CA TRP A 137 7.53 -12.61 -12.21
C TRP A 137 7.05 -11.62 -13.28
N SER A 138 7.26 -10.32 -13.07
CA SER A 138 6.92 -9.27 -14.04
C SER A 138 7.67 -9.43 -15.37
N LEU A 139 8.97 -9.79 -15.31
CA LEU A 139 9.78 -10.07 -16.50
C LEU A 139 9.27 -11.30 -17.26
N PHE A 140 8.90 -12.38 -16.54
CA PHE A 140 8.27 -13.54 -17.15
C PHE A 140 6.97 -13.15 -17.88
N LEU A 141 6.11 -12.36 -17.25
CA LEU A 141 4.87 -11.90 -17.87
C LEU A 141 5.13 -10.99 -19.09
N GLY A 142 6.04 -10.03 -18.97
CA GLY A 142 6.36 -9.08 -20.03
C GLY A 142 7.09 -9.70 -21.23
N LEU A 143 8.03 -10.62 -21.00
CA LEU A 143 8.87 -11.20 -22.05
C LEU A 143 8.30 -12.50 -22.63
N VAL A 144 7.71 -13.36 -21.79
CA VAL A 144 7.30 -14.72 -22.20
C VAL A 144 5.80 -14.79 -22.46
N ARG A 145 4.97 -14.39 -21.49
CA ARG A 145 3.52 -14.63 -21.53
C ARG A 145 2.76 -13.64 -22.41
N TYR A 146 2.91 -12.34 -22.13
CA TYR A 146 2.25 -11.26 -22.85
C TYR A 146 3.09 -10.74 -24.01
N ARG A 147 4.41 -10.98 -23.98
CA ARG A 147 5.37 -10.55 -25.02
C ARG A 147 5.25 -9.06 -25.35
N THR A 148 4.96 -8.25 -24.33
CA THR A 148 4.80 -6.80 -24.44
C THR A 148 6.11 -6.05 -24.24
N MET A 149 7.14 -6.69 -23.67
CA MET A 149 8.44 -6.08 -23.41
C MET A 149 9.51 -6.51 -24.40
N THR A 150 10.39 -5.57 -24.74
CA THR A 150 11.63 -5.81 -25.51
C THR A 150 12.85 -5.54 -24.63
N PHE A 151 14.03 -6.02 -25.01
CA PHE A 151 15.27 -5.72 -24.29
C PHE A 151 15.57 -4.22 -24.20
N ARG A 152 15.22 -3.43 -25.22
CA ARG A 152 15.34 -1.95 -25.15
C ARG A 152 14.37 -1.34 -24.14
N ALA A 153 13.13 -1.82 -24.10
CA ALA A 153 12.16 -1.35 -23.12
C ALA A 153 12.60 -1.70 -21.70
N LEU A 154 13.17 -2.89 -21.50
CA LEU A 154 13.75 -3.30 -20.22
C LEU A 154 14.91 -2.38 -19.80
N ALA A 155 15.88 -2.15 -20.70
CA ALA A 155 16.99 -1.25 -20.40
C ALA A 155 16.52 0.17 -20.04
N LYS A 156 15.57 0.72 -20.81
CA LYS A 156 14.98 2.02 -20.53
C LYS A 156 14.28 2.06 -19.16
N ALA A 157 13.43 1.06 -18.86
CA ALA A 157 12.75 0.96 -17.58
C ALA A 157 13.74 0.88 -16.40
N SER A 158 14.86 0.17 -16.57
CA SER A 158 15.93 0.14 -15.56
C SER A 158 16.56 1.51 -15.35
N PHE A 159 16.86 2.27 -16.40
CA PHE A 159 17.40 3.64 -16.27
C PHE A 159 16.42 4.59 -15.60
N ASP A 160 15.15 4.58 -16.01
CA ASP A 160 14.09 5.39 -15.40
C ASP A 160 13.93 5.05 -13.89
N THR A 161 14.08 3.76 -13.55
CA THR A 161 14.07 3.28 -12.16
C THR A 161 15.30 3.74 -11.37
N ILE A 162 16.50 3.72 -11.98
CA ILE A 162 17.73 4.20 -11.35
C ILE A 162 17.62 5.70 -11.02
N GLU A 163 17.12 6.52 -11.95
CA GLU A 163 16.99 7.97 -11.77
C GLU A 163 16.07 8.31 -10.58
N THR A 164 14.90 7.67 -10.53
CA THR A 164 13.93 7.87 -9.45
C THR A 164 14.46 7.33 -8.11
N THR A 165 15.10 6.15 -8.11
CA THR A 165 15.62 5.53 -6.88
C THR A 165 16.84 6.25 -6.33
N ALA A 166 17.75 6.74 -7.18
CA ALA A 166 18.94 7.46 -6.75
C ALA A 166 18.60 8.74 -5.98
N SER A 167 17.61 9.49 -6.49
CA SER A 167 17.10 10.69 -5.82
C SER A 167 16.53 10.38 -4.43
N VAL A 168 15.77 9.28 -4.32
CA VAL A 168 15.22 8.79 -3.06
C VAL A 168 16.33 8.35 -2.08
N LEU A 169 17.32 7.60 -2.54
CA LEU A 169 18.43 7.12 -1.69
C LEU A 169 19.27 8.26 -1.12
N PHE A 170 19.45 9.36 -1.87
CA PHE A 170 20.08 10.57 -1.35
C PHE A 170 19.31 11.17 -0.17
N ILE A 171 17.97 11.26 -0.29
CA ILE A 171 17.11 11.75 0.79
C ILE A 171 17.17 10.81 2.00
N VAL A 172 17.10 9.49 1.78
CA VAL A 172 17.20 8.48 2.85
C VAL A 172 18.54 8.58 3.58
N THR A 173 19.64 8.86 2.86
CA THR A 173 20.97 9.01 3.47
C THR A 173 21.05 10.24 4.37
N ALA A 174 20.49 11.38 3.94
CA ALA A 174 20.42 12.57 4.81
C ALA A 174 19.47 12.35 6.00
N ALA A 175 18.34 11.67 5.77
CA ALA A 175 17.35 11.37 6.79
C ALA A 175 17.87 10.39 7.84
N SER A 176 18.74 9.44 7.50
CA SER A 176 19.31 8.49 8.47
C SER A 176 20.25 9.18 9.45
N ILE A 177 21.06 10.14 9.00
CA ILE A 177 21.89 11.00 9.86
C ILE A 177 21.00 11.82 10.80
N PHE A 178 19.92 12.38 10.25
CA PHE A 178 18.94 13.14 11.05
C PHE A 178 18.20 12.26 12.07
N ALA A 179 17.81 11.04 11.71
CA ALA A 179 17.17 10.08 12.61
C ALA A 179 18.10 9.68 13.76
N TRP A 180 19.40 9.47 13.48
CA TRP A 180 20.39 9.25 14.51
C TRP A 180 20.55 10.47 15.43
N LEU A 181 20.63 11.68 14.87
CA LEU A 181 20.69 12.92 15.64
C LEU A 181 19.48 13.08 16.58
N LEU A 182 18.28 12.79 16.10
CA LEU A 182 17.04 12.84 16.90
C LEU A 182 17.03 11.81 18.03
N THR A 183 17.60 10.64 17.78
CA THR A 183 17.75 9.58 18.79
C THR A 183 18.71 10.04 19.89
N VAL A 184 19.85 10.62 19.51
CA VAL A 184 20.86 11.11 20.46
C VAL A 184 20.38 12.35 21.21
N SER A 185 19.63 13.24 20.57
CA SER A 185 19.09 14.46 21.19
C SER A 185 17.87 14.21 22.09
N GLN A 186 17.39 12.96 22.19
CA GLN A 186 16.18 12.60 22.91
C GLN A 186 14.93 13.38 22.46
N ALA A 187 14.89 13.81 21.20
CA ALA A 187 13.76 14.55 20.65
C ALA A 187 12.43 13.77 20.77
N ALA A 188 12.49 12.44 20.63
CA ALA A 188 11.33 11.56 20.84
C ALA A 188 10.79 11.61 22.28
N GLN A 189 11.67 11.73 23.29
CA GLN A 189 11.28 11.85 24.69
C GLN A 189 10.62 13.20 24.96
N LEU A 190 11.23 14.30 24.48
CA LEU A 190 10.65 15.65 24.60
C LEU A 190 9.29 15.75 23.92
N PHE A 191 9.14 15.16 22.73
CA PHE A 191 7.87 15.10 22.03
C PHE A 191 6.83 14.27 22.80
N SER A 192 7.24 13.14 23.37
CA SER A 192 6.39 12.31 24.23
C SER A 192 5.87 13.11 25.42
N ASP A 193 6.75 13.77 26.14
CA ASP A 193 6.40 14.53 27.35
C ASP A 193 5.48 15.72 27.01
N PHE A 194 5.73 16.40 25.88
CA PHE A 194 4.84 17.43 25.35
C PHE A 194 3.44 16.89 25.00
N MET A 195 3.37 15.71 24.37
CA MET A 195 2.08 15.09 24.03
C MET A 195 1.29 14.67 25.26
N PHE A 196 1.95 14.07 26.26
CA PHE A 196 1.29 13.69 27.52
C PHE A 196 0.87 14.92 28.35
N ALA A 197 1.60 16.02 28.27
CA ALA A 197 1.17 17.27 28.88
C ALA A 197 -0.09 17.85 28.22
N LEU A 198 -0.32 17.55 26.93
CA LEU A 198 -1.48 18.04 26.17
C LEU A 198 -2.72 17.15 26.35
N THR A 199 -2.54 15.83 26.44
CA THR A 199 -3.65 14.87 26.55
C THR A 199 -3.19 13.52 27.10
N ASP A 200 -4.06 12.85 27.86
CA ASP A 200 -3.90 11.45 28.29
C ASP A 200 -4.73 10.48 27.42
N ASN A 201 -5.50 10.99 26.45
CA ASN A 201 -6.45 10.18 25.69
C ASN A 201 -5.87 9.74 24.33
N TRP A 202 -5.88 8.43 24.08
CA TRP A 202 -5.35 7.85 22.85
C TRP A 202 -6.04 8.36 21.57
N TRP A 203 -7.34 8.65 21.62
CA TRP A 203 -8.08 9.23 20.49
C TRP A 203 -7.60 10.64 20.14
N THR A 204 -7.33 11.46 21.15
CA THR A 204 -6.84 12.84 20.96
C THR A 204 -5.42 12.81 20.40
N PHE A 205 -4.57 11.92 20.91
CA PHE A 205 -3.25 11.66 20.33
C PHE A 205 -3.35 11.31 18.84
N LEU A 206 -4.21 10.36 18.46
CA LEU A 206 -4.37 9.98 17.06
C LEU A 206 -4.86 11.13 16.18
N ILE A 207 -5.77 11.98 16.65
CA ILE A 207 -6.21 13.17 15.89
C ILE A 207 -5.03 14.12 15.65
N LEU A 208 -4.26 14.43 16.69
CA LEU A 208 -3.10 15.31 16.59
C LEU A 208 -2.06 14.74 15.63
N VAL A 209 -1.81 13.44 15.70
CA VAL A 209 -0.90 12.73 14.80
C VAL A 209 -1.41 12.74 13.36
N ASN A 210 -2.71 12.52 13.12
CA ASN A 210 -3.28 12.63 11.77
C ASN A 210 -3.08 14.03 11.19
N ILE A 211 -3.41 15.08 11.95
CA ILE A 211 -3.23 16.47 11.50
C ILE A 211 -1.76 16.75 11.21
N LEU A 212 -0.86 16.37 12.12
CA LEU A 212 0.59 16.52 11.95
C LEU A 212 1.08 15.81 10.69
N LEU A 213 0.68 14.56 10.48
CA LEU A 213 1.10 13.75 9.34
C LEU A 213 0.55 14.29 8.02
N LEU A 214 -0.68 14.81 7.99
CA LEU A 214 -1.25 15.44 6.79
C LEU A 214 -0.48 16.70 6.41
N ILE A 215 -0.17 17.55 7.40
CA ILE A 215 0.63 18.76 7.18
C ILE A 215 2.00 18.36 6.66
N ILE A 216 2.71 17.48 7.36
CA ILE A 216 4.07 17.08 6.95
C ILE A 216 4.06 16.39 5.59
N GLY A 217 3.08 15.51 5.33
CA GLY A 217 2.94 14.81 4.05
C GLY A 217 2.65 15.75 2.86
N ALA A 218 2.14 16.96 3.10
CA ALA A 218 1.96 17.96 2.05
C ALA A 218 3.29 18.61 1.61
N PHE A 219 4.34 18.56 2.44
CA PHE A 219 5.65 19.15 2.15
C PHE A 219 6.75 18.13 1.87
N LEU A 220 6.74 16.99 2.58
CA LEU A 220 7.78 15.99 2.52
C LEU A 220 7.37 14.77 1.70
N ASP A 221 8.33 14.21 0.98
CA ASP A 221 8.17 12.89 0.37
C ASP A 221 7.87 11.85 1.47
N THR A 222 7.03 10.86 1.14
CA THR A 222 6.57 9.86 2.11
C THR A 222 7.73 9.10 2.73
N ILE A 223 8.77 8.79 1.97
CA ILE A 223 9.91 8.02 2.49
C ILE A 223 10.67 8.87 3.52
N ALA A 224 10.90 10.14 3.23
CA ALA A 224 11.52 11.08 4.15
C ALA A 224 10.70 11.26 5.43
N ALA A 225 9.39 11.47 5.29
CA ALA A 225 8.48 11.65 6.40
C ALA A 225 8.43 10.42 7.32
N ILE A 226 8.33 9.21 6.77
CA ILE A 226 8.36 7.97 7.55
C ILE A 226 9.68 7.83 8.32
N SER A 227 10.81 8.11 7.66
CA SER A 227 12.15 7.94 8.25
C SER A 227 12.37 8.89 9.44
N ILE A 228 11.76 10.07 9.41
CA ILE A 228 11.85 11.07 10.47
C ILE A 228 10.83 10.82 11.58
N LEU A 229 9.57 10.55 11.22
CA LEU A 229 8.45 10.56 12.16
C LEU A 229 8.27 9.23 12.91
N VAL A 230 8.59 8.09 12.29
CA VAL A 230 8.40 6.79 12.95
C VAL A 230 9.20 6.67 14.25
N PRO A 231 10.51 7.02 14.31
CA PRO A 231 11.27 6.98 15.55
C PRO A 231 10.70 7.88 16.66
N ILE A 232 10.00 8.96 16.29
CA ILE A 232 9.38 9.90 17.23
C ILE A 232 8.02 9.39 17.70
N LEU A 233 7.17 8.93 16.77
CA LEU A 233 5.79 8.57 17.05
C LEU A 233 5.65 7.19 17.69
N MET A 234 6.55 6.23 17.36
CA MET A 234 6.42 4.85 17.82
C MET A 234 6.55 4.71 19.35
N PRO A 235 7.53 5.33 20.03
CA PRO A 235 7.63 5.25 21.49
C PRO A 235 6.40 5.86 22.20
N VAL A 236 5.83 6.93 21.64
CA VAL A 236 4.64 7.59 22.18
C VAL A 236 3.41 6.69 22.01
N ALA A 237 3.20 6.17 20.81
CA ALA A 237 2.08 5.29 20.49
C ALA A 237 2.11 3.99 21.30
N ALA A 238 3.30 3.44 21.56
CA ALA A 238 3.47 2.27 22.42
C ALA A 238 2.98 2.53 23.86
N ARG A 239 3.21 3.73 24.42
CA ARG A 239 2.69 4.11 25.74
C ARG A 239 1.17 4.20 25.78
N TYR A 240 0.53 4.60 24.69
CA TYR A 240 -0.93 4.58 24.54
C TYR A 240 -1.50 3.19 24.22
N GLY A 241 -0.67 2.16 24.11
CA GLY A 241 -1.09 0.80 23.76
C GLY A 241 -1.54 0.66 22.30
N ILE A 242 -1.11 1.56 21.42
CA ILE A 242 -1.45 1.51 20.00
C ILE A 242 -0.55 0.50 19.30
N ASP A 243 -1.18 -0.46 18.60
CA ASP A 243 -0.47 -1.48 17.84
C ASP A 243 0.37 -0.86 16.70
N PRO A 244 1.63 -1.29 16.50
CA PRO A 244 2.50 -0.73 15.45
C PRO A 244 1.96 -0.97 14.04
N VAL A 245 1.23 -2.06 13.77
CA VAL A 245 0.63 -2.29 12.46
C VAL A 245 -0.48 -1.28 12.20
N HIS A 246 -1.34 -1.02 13.19
CA HIS A 246 -2.37 0.01 13.10
C HIS A 246 -1.76 1.40 12.85
N LEU A 247 -0.74 1.77 13.63
CA LEU A 247 -0.02 3.04 13.45
C LEU A 247 0.63 3.13 12.07
N GLY A 248 1.21 2.04 11.56
CA GLY A 248 1.80 1.98 10.23
C GLY A 248 0.80 2.22 9.10
N VAL A 249 -0.42 1.66 9.23
CA VAL A 249 -1.51 1.94 8.29
C VAL A 249 -1.92 3.42 8.35
N ILE A 250 -2.08 3.98 9.55
CA ILE A 250 -2.44 5.39 9.74
C ILE A 250 -1.37 6.31 9.15
N ILE A 251 -0.09 6.09 9.47
CA ILE A 251 1.03 6.90 8.94
C ILE A 251 1.06 6.84 7.41
N THR A 252 0.93 5.63 6.85
CA THR A 252 0.97 5.47 5.40
C THR A 252 -0.19 6.20 4.72
N LEU A 253 -1.42 6.04 5.22
CA LEU A 253 -2.58 6.71 4.63
C LEU A 253 -2.51 8.23 4.76
N ASN A 254 -2.13 8.76 5.92
CA ASN A 254 -1.97 10.19 6.09
C ASN A 254 -0.95 10.77 5.11
N LEU A 255 0.21 10.13 4.97
CA LEU A 255 1.26 10.65 4.09
C LEU A 255 0.86 10.53 2.60
N MET A 256 0.16 9.46 2.20
CA MET A 256 -0.38 9.34 0.84
C MET A 256 -1.44 10.41 0.55
N ILE A 257 -2.33 10.70 1.51
CA ILE A 257 -3.32 11.78 1.38
C ILE A 257 -2.62 13.14 1.39
N GLY A 258 -1.58 13.31 2.21
CA GLY A 258 -0.75 14.51 2.27
C GLY A 258 -0.14 14.88 0.91
N LEU A 259 0.38 13.89 0.17
CA LEU A 259 0.93 14.10 -1.18
C LEU A 259 -0.09 14.61 -2.22
N LEU A 260 -1.39 14.41 -1.95
CA LEU A 260 -2.50 14.92 -2.77
C LEU A 260 -3.06 16.24 -2.21
N THR A 261 -2.77 16.57 -0.95
CA THR A 261 -3.33 17.72 -0.24
C THR A 261 -2.63 19.01 -0.69
N PRO A 262 -3.37 20.04 -1.14
CA PRO A 262 -2.80 21.37 -1.39
C PRO A 262 -2.17 21.94 -0.10
N PRO A 263 -1.05 22.70 -0.16
CA PRO A 263 -0.61 23.55 -1.27
C PRO A 263 0.56 23.03 -2.13
N ILE A 264 1.33 22.01 -1.68
CA ILE A 264 2.64 21.63 -2.29
C ILE A 264 2.71 20.13 -2.64
N GLY A 265 1.58 19.42 -2.75
CA GLY A 265 1.59 17.99 -3.08
C GLY A 265 2.44 17.65 -4.33
N MET A 266 3.51 16.87 -4.17
CA MET A 266 4.38 16.50 -5.31
C MET A 266 3.59 15.81 -6.42
N VAL A 267 2.61 15.00 -6.06
CA VAL A 267 1.70 14.31 -7.00
C VAL A 267 0.78 15.30 -7.71
N LEU A 268 0.36 16.38 -7.03
CA LEU A 268 -0.41 17.48 -7.63
C LEU A 268 0.35 18.13 -8.79
N PHE A 269 1.63 18.45 -8.59
CA PHE A 269 2.48 19.08 -9.61
C PHE A 269 2.79 18.15 -10.79
N VAL A 270 2.99 16.86 -10.52
CA VAL A 270 3.16 15.86 -11.58
C VAL A 270 1.85 15.73 -12.38
N LEU A 271 0.71 15.67 -11.69
CA LEU A 271 -0.60 15.56 -12.33
C LEU A 271 -0.92 16.79 -13.19
N SER A 272 -0.64 18.00 -12.70
CA SER A 272 -0.86 19.23 -13.47
C SER A 272 0.02 19.27 -14.73
N ARG A 273 1.26 18.74 -14.65
CA ARG A 273 2.17 18.63 -15.81
C ARG A 273 1.65 17.64 -16.85
N ILE A 274 1.12 16.50 -16.41
CA ILE A 274 0.59 15.46 -17.31
C ILE A 274 -0.75 15.89 -17.93
N SER A 275 -1.65 16.47 -17.13
CA SER A 275 -2.97 16.92 -17.57
C SER A 275 -2.95 18.23 -18.36
N LYS A 276 -1.82 18.96 -18.36
CA LYS A 276 -1.66 20.29 -18.95
C LYS A 276 -2.64 21.33 -18.37
N MET A 277 -3.11 21.13 -17.14
CA MET A 277 -3.95 22.08 -16.41
C MET A 277 -3.10 22.95 -15.48
N SER A 278 -3.58 24.14 -15.12
CA SER A 278 -2.93 24.92 -14.06
C SER A 278 -3.03 24.18 -12.72
N VAL A 279 -2.11 24.48 -11.81
CA VAL A 279 -2.10 23.88 -10.47
C VAL A 279 -3.42 24.20 -9.75
N GLU A 280 -3.97 25.42 -9.86
CA GLU A 280 -5.24 25.73 -9.19
C GLU A 280 -6.41 24.92 -9.74
N ARG A 281 -6.50 24.77 -11.07
CA ARG A 281 -7.57 23.97 -11.68
C ARG A 281 -7.46 22.49 -11.29
N THR A 282 -6.24 21.99 -11.22
CA THR A 282 -5.95 20.63 -10.77
C THR A 282 -6.37 20.46 -9.31
N THR A 283 -5.98 21.37 -8.42
CA THR A 283 -6.39 21.40 -7.01
C THR A 283 -7.91 21.37 -6.83
N MET A 284 -8.62 22.27 -7.51
CA MET A 284 -10.08 22.34 -7.40
C MET A 284 -10.77 21.08 -7.93
N ALA A 285 -10.19 20.41 -8.92
CA ALA A 285 -10.71 19.16 -9.44
C ALA A 285 -10.53 17.97 -8.47
N ILE A 286 -9.47 17.98 -7.65
CA ILE A 286 -9.16 16.87 -6.73
C ILE A 286 -9.88 17.02 -5.39
N LEU A 287 -10.17 18.26 -4.96
CA LEU A 287 -10.76 18.54 -3.64
C LEU A 287 -12.00 17.69 -3.31
N PRO A 288 -12.97 17.46 -4.22
CA PRO A 288 -14.10 16.59 -3.92
C PRO A 288 -13.71 15.12 -3.66
N TRP A 289 -12.66 14.64 -4.31
CA TRP A 289 -12.12 13.29 -4.14
C TRP A 289 -11.33 13.11 -2.85
N MET A 290 -10.95 14.20 -2.18
CA MET A 290 -10.33 14.14 -0.86
C MET A 290 -11.33 13.75 0.25
N ILE A 291 -12.61 14.08 0.08
CA ILE A 291 -13.65 13.77 1.07
C ILE A 291 -13.72 12.27 1.39
N PRO A 292 -13.88 11.34 0.42
CA PRO A 292 -13.90 9.92 0.73
C PRO A 292 -12.58 9.42 1.33
N LEU A 293 -11.43 10.03 0.98
CA LEU A 293 -10.13 9.68 1.56
C LEU A 293 -10.03 10.10 3.03
N PHE A 294 -10.50 11.29 3.40
CA PHE A 294 -10.54 11.74 4.79
C PHE A 294 -11.54 10.94 5.61
N VAL A 295 -12.71 10.60 5.06
CA VAL A 295 -13.67 9.71 5.72
C VAL A 295 -13.06 8.34 5.97
N ALA A 296 -12.40 7.76 4.96
CA ALA A 296 -11.69 6.50 5.13
C ALA A 296 -10.62 6.61 6.23
N LEU A 297 -9.82 7.67 6.21
CA LEU A 297 -8.77 7.91 7.19
C LEU A 297 -9.32 7.96 8.62
N LEU A 298 -10.42 8.68 8.84
CA LEU A 298 -11.06 8.76 10.15
C LEU A 298 -11.62 7.39 10.60
N LEU A 299 -12.30 6.68 9.70
CA LEU A 299 -12.79 5.33 10.00
C LEU A 299 -11.66 4.39 10.38
N ILE A 300 -10.57 4.40 9.61
CA ILE A 300 -9.41 3.55 9.82
C ILE A 300 -8.68 3.94 11.12
N THR A 301 -8.59 5.23 11.44
CA THR A 301 -7.96 5.73 12.68
C THR A 301 -8.74 5.33 13.92
N PHE A 302 -10.07 5.39 13.88
CA PHE A 302 -10.91 5.20 15.06
C PHE A 302 -11.50 3.82 15.22
N ILE A 303 -11.42 2.99 14.17
CA ILE A 303 -11.89 1.61 14.21
C ILE A 303 -10.66 0.71 13.97
N PRO A 304 -9.86 0.41 15.01
CA PRO A 304 -8.67 -0.43 14.88
C PRO A 304 -8.98 -1.81 14.28
N ALA A 305 -10.21 -2.32 14.50
CA ALA A 305 -10.68 -3.56 13.89
C ALA A 305 -10.59 -3.55 12.36
N LEU A 306 -10.74 -2.40 11.70
CA LEU A 306 -10.58 -2.33 10.24
C LEU A 306 -9.15 -2.67 9.80
N THR A 307 -8.16 -2.44 10.64
CA THR A 307 -6.75 -2.73 10.34
C THR A 307 -6.25 -4.02 10.98
N LEU A 308 -6.67 -4.32 12.21
CA LEU A 308 -6.10 -5.38 13.03
C LEU A 308 -6.88 -6.69 12.91
N TRP A 309 -8.16 -6.66 12.55
CA TRP A 309 -8.99 -7.86 12.52
C TRP A 309 -8.40 -8.96 11.63
N LEU A 310 -8.08 -8.64 10.37
CA LEU A 310 -7.56 -9.63 9.42
C LEU A 310 -6.17 -10.17 9.85
N PRO A 311 -5.18 -9.33 10.20
CA PRO A 311 -3.90 -9.82 10.74
C PRO A 311 -4.03 -10.69 12.00
N THR A 312 -4.90 -10.33 12.94
CA THR A 312 -5.11 -11.12 14.18
C THR A 312 -5.74 -12.47 13.87
N GLN A 313 -6.72 -12.55 12.97
CA GLN A 313 -7.33 -13.83 12.56
C GLN A 313 -6.32 -14.77 11.87
N LEU A 314 -5.32 -14.20 11.20
CA LEU A 314 -4.25 -14.96 10.55
C LEU A 314 -3.09 -15.30 11.50
N GLY A 315 -3.16 -14.90 12.78
CA GLY A 315 -2.12 -15.13 13.78
C GLY A 315 -0.82 -14.35 13.51
N LEU A 316 -0.88 -13.30 12.67
CA LEU A 316 0.27 -12.47 12.32
C LEU A 316 0.61 -11.44 13.41
N ILE A 317 -0.35 -11.14 14.28
CA ILE A 317 -0.26 -10.20 15.40
C ILE A 317 -0.92 -10.88 16.61
N ARG A 318 -0.36 -10.66 17.80
CA ARG A 318 -0.87 -11.18 19.07
C ARG A 318 -1.65 -10.13 19.84
#